data_AF-A0A2V8RRQ8-F1
#
_entry.id   AF-A0A2V8RRQ8-F1
#
_cell.length_a   1.000
_cell.length_b   1.000
_cell.length_c   1.000
_cell.angle_alpha   90.00
_cell.angle_beta   90.00
_cell.angle_gamma   90.00
#
_symmetry.space_group_name_H-M   'P 1'
#
loop_
_entity.id
_entity.type
_entity.pdbx_description
1 polymer ?
#
loop_
_entity_poly.entity_id
_entity_poly.type
_entity_poly.pdbx_seq_one_letter_code
_entity_poly.pdbx_strand_id
1 'polypeptide(L)'
;MSDEKEEVRERFSIASQGWISLAVFMSFGLLFEGLIGYRSPAYLNDPMRRELFRLAHAHGTILSLLLLVGDQYLLSRQIVLPSLAKLSLRIGAAVMPLGFLLGGIWHTETDPNFLVIPSPIGGVMIIFGVVAIAIASISRPK
;
A
#
# COMPACT_ATOMS: atom_id res chain seq x y z
N MET A 1 9.94 -28.77 9.98
CA MET A 1 11.13 -28.34 9.21
C MET A 1 10.76 -27.66 7.87
N SER A 2 9.77 -28.13 7.10
CA SER A 2 9.28 -27.42 5.90
C SER A 2 8.43 -26.19 6.24
N ASP A 3 7.43 -26.33 7.12
CA ASP A 3 6.53 -25.24 7.54
C ASP A 3 7.27 -24.05 8.14
N GLU A 4 8.23 -24.32 9.03
CA GLU A 4 9.02 -23.28 9.70
C GLU A 4 9.87 -22.47 8.70
N LYS A 5 10.39 -23.11 7.64
CA LYS A 5 11.13 -22.42 6.58
C LYS A 5 10.22 -21.59 5.69
N GLU A 6 9.02 -22.08 5.42
CA GLU A 6 8.03 -21.39 4.59
C GLU A 6 7.47 -20.17 5.32
N GLU A 7 7.17 -20.29 6.62
CA GLU A 7 6.75 -19.20 7.50
C GLU A 7 7.83 -18.12 7.61
N VAL A 8 9.10 -18.50 7.83
CA VAL A 8 10.22 -17.55 7.86
C VAL A 8 10.38 -16.82 6.52
N ARG A 9 10.26 -17.53 5.38
CA ARG A 9 10.36 -16.93 4.04
C ARG A 9 9.21 -15.97 3.75
N GLU A 10 8.00 -16.30 4.16
CA GLU A 10 6.84 -15.41 4.04
C GLU A 10 6.97 -14.16 4.92
N ARG A 11 7.51 -14.31 6.13
CA ARG A 11 7.78 -13.20 7.07
C ARG A 11 8.79 -12.20 6.52
N PHE A 12 9.91 -12.69 5.98
CA PHE A 12 10.83 -11.82 5.25
C PHE A 12 10.16 -11.12 4.06
N SER A 13 9.10 -11.71 3.50
CA SER A 13 8.40 -11.17 2.34
C SER A 13 7.51 -9.96 2.66
N ILE A 14 6.79 -9.95 3.80
CA ILE A 14 5.92 -8.81 4.18
C ILE A 14 6.75 -7.63 4.64
N ALA A 15 7.68 -7.84 5.57
CA ALA A 15 8.53 -6.78 6.08
C ALA A 15 9.41 -6.16 4.97
N SER A 16 10.02 -6.99 4.11
CA SER A 16 10.80 -6.48 2.97
C SER A 16 9.93 -5.68 2.01
N GLN A 17 8.71 -6.15 1.71
CA GLN A 17 7.76 -5.39 0.90
C GLN A 17 7.43 -4.04 1.55
N GLY A 18 7.17 -4.02 2.86
CA GLY A 18 6.91 -2.78 3.61
C GLY A 18 8.06 -1.77 3.46
N TRP A 19 9.30 -2.19 3.70
CA TRP A 19 10.47 -1.31 3.56
C TRP A 19 10.74 -0.85 2.13
N ILE A 20 10.63 -1.76 1.15
CA ILE A 20 10.83 -1.42 -0.27
C ILE A 20 9.78 -0.42 -0.72
N SER A 21 8.50 -0.70 -0.46
CA SER A 21 7.41 0.21 -0.81
C SER A 21 7.56 1.56 -0.11
N LEU A 22 7.95 1.57 1.18
CA LEU A 22 8.18 2.81 1.93
C LEU A 22 9.26 3.66 1.26
N ALA A 23 10.41 3.07 0.92
CA ALA A 23 11.49 3.76 0.23
C ALA A 23 11.04 4.32 -1.13
N VAL A 24 10.29 3.55 -1.91
CA VAL A 24 9.75 3.97 -3.21
C VAL A 24 8.78 5.15 -3.06
N PHE A 25 7.79 5.04 -2.17
CA PHE A 25 6.78 6.10 -2.02
C PHE A 25 7.34 7.35 -1.37
N MET A 26 8.30 7.25 -0.44
CA MET A 26 9.04 8.41 0.05
C MET A 26 9.83 9.10 -1.07
N SER A 27 10.47 8.34 -1.96
CA SER A 27 11.17 8.90 -3.11
C SER A 27 10.24 9.64 -4.06
N PHE A 28 9.01 9.13 -4.25
CA PHE A 28 7.97 9.88 -4.99
C PHE A 28 7.55 11.16 -4.28
N GLY A 29 7.42 11.15 -2.94
CA GLY A 29 7.14 12.36 -2.16
C GLY A 29 8.20 13.43 -2.41
N LEU A 30 9.48 13.07 -2.29
CA LEU A 30 10.60 13.96 -2.57
C LEU A 30 10.60 14.48 -4.01
N LEU A 31 10.28 13.62 -4.99
CA LEU A 31 10.14 14.03 -6.39
C LEU A 31 9.04 15.08 -6.56
N PHE A 32 7.87 14.87 -5.96
CA PHE A 32 6.73 15.78 -6.07
C PHE A 32 6.99 17.11 -5.37
N GLU A 33 7.64 17.09 -4.21
CA GLU A 33 8.14 18.29 -3.53
C GLU A 33 9.12 19.07 -4.44
N GLY A 34 10.03 18.37 -5.11
CA GLY A 34 10.91 18.95 -6.11
C GLY A 34 10.14 19.62 -7.26
N LEU A 35 9.15 18.93 -7.83
CA LEU A 35 8.31 19.49 -8.92
C LEU A 35 7.57 20.76 -8.49
N ILE A 36 7.10 20.82 -7.23
CA ILE A 36 6.49 22.02 -6.65
C ILE A 36 7.54 23.12 -6.45
N GLY A 37 8.69 22.79 -5.85
CA GLY A 37 9.76 23.74 -5.57
C GLY A 37 10.34 24.40 -6.81
N TYR A 38 10.52 23.62 -7.89
CA TYR A 38 10.97 24.12 -9.20
C TYR A 38 9.83 24.72 -10.05
N ARG A 39 8.60 24.79 -9.53
CA ARG A 39 7.41 25.28 -10.23
C ARG A 39 7.20 24.65 -11.60
N SER A 40 7.32 23.33 -11.69
CA SER A 40 7.14 22.60 -12.95
C SER A 40 5.73 22.80 -13.50
N PRO A 41 5.55 23.39 -14.70
CA PRO A 41 4.22 23.60 -15.29
C PRO A 41 3.52 22.27 -15.59
N ALA A 42 4.28 21.22 -15.91
CA ALA A 42 3.75 19.87 -16.14
C ALA A 42 3.07 19.26 -14.91
N TYR A 43 3.36 19.76 -13.70
CA TYR A 43 2.75 19.30 -12.46
C TYR A 43 1.78 20.32 -11.85
N LEU A 44 2.09 21.62 -11.94
CA LEU A 44 1.26 22.67 -11.34
C LEU A 44 0.00 22.99 -12.15
N ASN A 45 0.05 22.90 -13.48
CA ASN A 45 -1.09 23.19 -14.35
C ASN A 45 -2.07 22.01 -14.45
N ASP A 46 -1.75 20.87 -13.83
CA ASP A 46 -2.54 19.66 -13.89
C ASP A 46 -3.06 19.29 -12.48
N PRO A 47 -4.24 19.80 -12.08
CA PRO A 47 -4.77 19.56 -10.74
C PRO A 47 -5.13 18.08 -10.51
N MET A 48 -5.57 17.36 -11.54
CA MET A 48 -5.94 15.94 -11.45
C MET A 48 -4.72 15.06 -11.21
N ARG A 49 -3.65 15.24 -11.99
CA ARG A 49 -2.36 14.57 -11.77
C ARG A 49 -1.83 14.83 -10.37
N ARG A 50 -1.86 16.08 -9.93
CA ARG A 50 -1.39 16.47 -8.61
C ARG A 50 -2.15 15.74 -7.51
N GLU A 51 -3.47 15.63 -7.63
CA GLU A 51 -4.29 14.94 -6.65
C GLU A 51 -4.04 13.43 -6.64
N LEU A 52 -4.04 12.78 -7.82
CA LEU A 52 -3.81 11.35 -7.93
C LEU A 52 -2.39 10.95 -7.47
N PHE A 53 -1.38 11.77 -7.76
CA PHE A 53 -0.02 11.55 -7.26
C PHE A 53 0.07 11.71 -5.73
N ARG A 54 -0.64 12.69 -5.16
CA ARG A 54 -0.73 12.85 -3.70
C ARG A 54 -1.40 11.65 -3.04
N LEU A 55 -2.51 11.17 -3.60
CA LEU A 55 -3.22 9.98 -3.12
C LEU A 55 -2.34 8.73 -3.22
N ALA A 56 -1.61 8.56 -4.33
CA ALA A 56 -0.66 7.47 -4.51
C ALA A 56 0.45 7.49 -3.46
N HIS A 57 1.09 8.64 -3.26
CA HIS A 57 2.15 8.82 -2.26
C HIS A 57 1.62 8.58 -0.82
N ALA A 58 0.49 9.19 -0.47
CA ALA A 58 -0.09 9.08 0.87
C ALA A 58 -0.47 7.64 1.21
N HIS A 59 -1.25 6.98 0.36
CA HIS A 59 -1.66 5.60 0.60
C HIS A 59 -0.47 4.65 0.49
N GLY A 60 0.45 4.85 -0.45
CA GLY A 60 1.65 4.03 -0.55
C GLY A 60 2.51 4.07 0.71
N THR A 61 2.70 5.26 1.29
CA THR A 61 3.47 5.43 2.54
C THR A 61 2.73 4.82 3.73
N ILE A 62 1.45 5.13 3.91
CA ILE A 62 0.63 4.63 5.03
C ILE A 62 0.49 3.10 4.97
N LEU A 63 0.24 2.53 3.80
CA LEU A 63 0.09 1.08 3.63
C LEU A 63 1.41 0.35 3.81
N SER A 64 2.54 0.97 3.45
CA SER A 64 3.86 0.42 3.77
C SER A 64 4.09 0.32 5.27
N LEU A 65 3.71 1.37 6.02
CA LEU A 65 3.75 1.34 7.49
C LEU A 65 2.76 0.31 8.06
N LEU A 66 1.57 0.17 7.48
CA LEU A 66 0.61 -0.86 7.87
C LEU A 66 1.19 -2.27 7.72
N LEU A 67 1.93 -2.56 6.65
CA LEU A 67 2.60 -3.85 6.48
C LEU A 67 3.65 -4.09 7.57
N LEU A 68 4.48 -3.09 7.88
CA LEU A 68 5.53 -3.19 8.90
C LEU A 68 4.95 -3.37 10.31
N VAL A 69 4.00 -2.51 10.70
CA VAL A 69 3.35 -2.55 12.02
C VAL A 69 2.48 -3.81 12.13
N GLY A 70 1.79 -4.19 11.06
CA GLY A 70 0.98 -5.40 11.00
C GLY A 70 1.81 -6.66 11.18
N ASP A 71 2.93 -6.80 10.46
CA ASP A 71 3.86 -7.93 10.60
C ASP A 71 4.41 -8.03 12.03
N GLN A 72 4.88 -6.91 12.59
CA GLN A 72 5.38 -6.87 13.96
C GLN A 72 4.29 -7.17 15.01
N TYR A 73 3.07 -6.68 14.80
CA TYR A 73 1.93 -6.95 15.68
C TYR A 73 1.59 -8.45 15.68
N LEU A 74 1.41 -9.03 14.50
CA LEU A 74 1.13 -10.46 14.35
C LEU A 74 2.23 -11.31 15.00
N LEU A 75 3.49 -10.94 14.80
CA LEU A 75 4.64 -11.61 15.41
C LEU A 75 4.64 -11.52 16.93
N SER A 76 4.56 -10.30 17.48
CA SER A 76 4.60 -10.06 18.93
C SER A 76 3.47 -10.77 19.67
N ARG A 77 2.35 -10.98 18.99
CA ARG A 77 1.19 -11.69 19.50
C ARG A 77 1.21 -13.15 19.09
N GLN A 78 2.09 -13.65 18.24
CA GLN A 78 2.04 -15.02 17.65
C GLN A 78 0.75 -15.31 16.85
N ILE A 79 0.07 -14.29 16.31
CA ILE A 79 -1.20 -14.46 15.57
C ILE A 79 -0.89 -14.99 14.18
N VAL A 80 -1.55 -16.09 13.82
CA VAL A 80 -1.50 -16.65 12.47
C VAL A 80 -2.72 -16.21 11.69
N LEU A 81 -2.50 -15.49 10.58
CA LEU A 81 -3.55 -15.12 9.64
C LEU A 81 -3.73 -16.19 8.55
N PRO A 82 -4.96 -16.39 8.05
CA PRO A 82 -5.19 -17.15 6.83
C PRO A 82 -4.36 -16.61 5.65
N SER A 83 -3.83 -17.48 4.80
CA SER A 83 -3.00 -17.10 3.65
C SER A 83 -3.70 -16.12 2.71
N LEU A 84 -5.02 -16.25 2.54
CA LEU A 84 -5.82 -15.33 1.75
C LEU A 84 -5.81 -13.89 2.32
N ALA A 85 -5.89 -13.74 3.64
CA ALA A 85 -5.83 -12.42 4.28
C ALA A 85 -4.44 -11.78 4.15
N LYS A 86 -3.37 -12.59 4.34
CA LYS A 86 -1.99 -12.14 4.11
C LYS A 86 -1.78 -11.68 2.68
N LEU A 87 -2.19 -12.49 1.70
CA LEU A 87 -2.08 -12.16 0.29
C LEU A 87 -2.87 -10.89 -0.06
N SER A 88 -4.07 -10.75 0.49
CA SER A 88 -4.92 -9.58 0.30
C SER A 88 -4.26 -8.29 0.80
N LEU A 89 -3.65 -8.31 1.99
CA LEU A 89 -2.88 -7.17 2.51
C LEU A 89 -1.74 -6.79 1.58
N ARG A 90 -0.94 -7.78 1.17
CA ARG A 90 0.24 -7.56 0.34
C ARG A 90 -0.11 -7.00 -1.03
N ILE A 91 -1.06 -7.63 -1.72
CA ILE A 91 -1.46 -7.19 -3.06
C ILE A 91 -2.20 -5.84 -2.95
N GLY A 92 -3.13 -5.69 -2.00
CA GLY A 92 -3.86 -4.43 -1.81
C GLY A 92 -2.95 -3.23 -1.54
N ALA A 93 -1.89 -3.43 -0.75
CA ALA A 93 -0.90 -2.40 -0.42
C ALA A 93 -0.10 -1.92 -1.63
N ALA A 94 0.04 -2.73 -2.67
CA ALA A 94 0.66 -2.34 -3.93
C ALA A 94 -0.37 -1.80 -4.92
N VAL A 95 -1.47 -2.53 -5.12
CA VAL A 95 -2.49 -2.26 -6.13
C VAL A 95 -3.17 -0.91 -5.91
N MET A 96 -3.48 -0.54 -4.66
CA MET A 96 -4.15 0.72 -4.39
C MET A 96 -3.34 1.95 -4.85
N PRO A 97 -2.12 2.18 -4.30
CA PRO A 97 -1.35 3.36 -4.67
C PRO A 97 -0.89 3.32 -6.14
N LEU A 98 -0.67 2.14 -6.72
CA LEU A 98 -0.37 2.01 -8.15
C LEU A 98 -1.55 2.43 -9.03
N GLY A 99 -2.79 2.12 -8.66
CA GLY A 99 -3.98 2.59 -9.38
C GLY A 99 -4.05 4.11 -9.43
N PHE A 100 -3.81 4.78 -8.29
CA PHE A 100 -3.73 6.24 -8.26
C PHE A 100 -2.55 6.77 -9.11
N LEU A 101 -1.37 6.17 -9.02
CA LEU A 101 -0.19 6.62 -9.77
C LEU A 101 -0.41 6.50 -11.28
N LEU A 102 -0.95 5.37 -11.75
CA LEU A 102 -1.25 5.14 -13.16
C LEU A 102 -2.36 6.09 -13.65
N GLY A 103 -3.39 6.33 -12.85
CA GLY A 103 -4.42 7.32 -13.13
C GLY A 103 -3.86 8.74 -13.23
N GLY A 104 -2.80 9.08 -12.49
CA GLY A 104 -2.15 10.38 -12.57
C GLY A 104 -1.20 10.52 -13.77
N ILE A 105 -0.63 9.42 -14.29
CA ILE A 105 0.25 9.45 -15.47
C ILE A 105 -0.58 9.76 -16.71
N TRP A 106 -1.70 9.07 -16.86
CA TRP A 106 -2.59 9.17 -18.01
C TRP A 106 -4.00 9.51 -17.53
N HIS A 107 -4.56 10.66 -17.91
CA HIS A 107 -5.95 11.02 -17.62
C HIS A 107 -6.44 12.08 -18.62
N THR A 108 -7.75 12.32 -18.63
CA THR A 108 -8.36 13.46 -19.34
C THR A 108 -8.39 14.69 -18.41
N GLU A 109 -8.75 15.87 -18.92
CA GLU A 109 -8.69 17.12 -18.15
C GLU A 109 -9.62 17.13 -16.92
N THR A 110 -10.76 16.45 -16.98
CA THR A 110 -11.79 16.51 -15.94
C THR A 110 -11.98 15.24 -15.14
N ASP A 111 -11.61 14.07 -15.69
CA ASP A 111 -11.96 12.77 -15.11
C ASP A 111 -10.75 11.84 -15.00
N PRO A 112 -10.61 11.10 -13.88
CA PRO A 112 -9.63 10.03 -13.82
C PRO A 112 -9.97 8.95 -14.85
N ASN A 113 -8.95 8.41 -15.50
CA ASN A 113 -9.19 7.33 -16.46
C ASN A 113 -9.47 5.99 -15.75
N PHE A 114 -9.77 4.97 -16.55
CA PHE A 114 -9.97 3.61 -16.05
C PHE A 114 -8.75 3.01 -15.33
N LEU A 115 -7.53 3.57 -15.50
CA LEU A 115 -6.35 3.10 -14.79
C LEU A 115 -6.41 3.42 -13.28
N VAL A 116 -7.36 4.23 -12.82
CA VAL A 116 -7.63 4.43 -11.39
C VAL A 116 -8.40 3.27 -10.75
N ILE A 117 -9.10 2.43 -11.54
CA ILE A 117 -9.95 1.32 -11.05
C ILE A 117 -9.21 0.31 -10.15
N PRO A 118 -7.92 -0.01 -10.34
CA PRO A 118 -7.18 -0.82 -9.39
C PRO A 118 -7.19 -0.24 -7.97
N SER A 119 -7.29 1.09 -7.81
CA SER A 119 -7.31 1.74 -6.50
C SER A 119 -8.40 1.22 -5.55
N PRO A 120 -9.71 1.31 -5.91
CA PRO A 120 -10.77 0.78 -5.07
C PRO A 120 -10.69 -0.75 -4.88
N ILE A 121 -10.19 -1.50 -5.87
CA ILE A 121 -9.96 -2.96 -5.71
C ILE A 121 -8.93 -3.20 -4.60
N GLY A 122 -7.81 -2.50 -4.64
CA GLY A 122 -6.80 -2.56 -3.58
C GLY A 122 -7.36 -2.15 -2.22
N GLY A 123 -8.26 -1.17 -2.18
CA GLY A 123 -8.97 -0.77 -0.96
C GLY A 123 -9.81 -1.86 -0.33
N VAL A 124 -10.62 -2.55 -1.13
CA VAL A 124 -11.40 -3.69 -0.64
C VAL A 124 -10.48 -4.79 -0.10
N MET A 125 -9.35 -5.05 -0.77
CA MET A 125 -8.37 -6.04 -0.34
C MET A 125 -7.70 -5.68 1.00
N ILE A 126 -7.32 -4.41 1.18
CA ILE A 126 -6.77 -3.92 2.45
C ILE A 126 -7.81 -4.03 3.57
N ILE A 127 -9.05 -3.60 3.32
CA ILE A 127 -10.14 -3.68 4.31
C ILE A 127 -10.34 -5.12 4.76
N PHE A 128 -10.42 -6.06 3.81
CA PHE A 128 -10.54 -7.49 4.12
C PHE A 128 -9.39 -7.98 5.00
N GLY A 129 -8.15 -7.63 4.67
CA GLY A 129 -6.97 -8.00 5.42
C GLY A 129 -6.93 -7.44 6.85
N VAL A 130 -7.28 -6.16 7.01
CA VAL A 130 -7.34 -5.49 8.31
C VAL A 130 -8.47 -6.06 9.17
N VAL A 131 -9.63 -6.35 8.59
CA VAL A 131 -10.74 -7.02 9.29
C VAL A 131 -10.31 -8.41 9.78
N ALA A 132 -9.56 -9.16 8.98
CA ALA A 132 -9.03 -10.46 9.41
C ALA A 132 -8.07 -10.33 10.61
N ILE A 133 -7.20 -9.30 10.64
CA ILE A 133 -6.36 -8.99 11.80
C ILE A 133 -7.21 -8.67 13.03
N ALA A 134 -8.24 -7.83 12.86
CA ALA A 134 -9.13 -7.44 13.95
C ALA A 134 -9.84 -8.65 14.56
N ILE A 135 -10.44 -9.51 13.73
CA ILE A 135 -11.12 -10.73 14.19
C ILE A 135 -10.13 -11.64 14.92
N ALA A 136 -8.97 -11.91 14.33
CA ALA A 136 -7.95 -12.78 14.92
C ALA A 136 -7.42 -12.23 16.27
N SER A 137 -7.41 -10.90 16.44
CA SER A 137 -7.01 -10.27 17.71
C SER A 137 -8.03 -10.46 18.84
N ILE A 138 -9.31 -10.61 18.50
CA ILE A 138 -10.40 -10.78 19.48
C ILE A 138 -10.56 -12.26 19.87
N SER A 139 -10.41 -13.17 18.91
CA SER A 139 -10.66 -14.62 19.12
C SER A 139 -9.60 -15.34 19.94
N ARG A 140 -8.64 -14.62 20.52
CA ARG A 140 -7.56 -15.19 21.34
C ARG A 140 -8.04 -15.50 22.76
N PRO A 141 -8.04 -16.77 23.21
CA PRO A 141 -8.16 -17.04 24.64
C PRO A 141 -6.94 -16.46 25.36
N LYS A 142 -7.18 -15.85 26.53
CA LYS A 142 -6.14 -15.29 27.40
C LYS A 142 -5.15 -16.34 27.85
#